data_AF-A0A7W1CRD4-F1
#
_entry.id   AF-A0A7W1CRD4-F1
#
_cell.length_a   1.000
_cell.length_b   1.000
_cell.length_c   1.000
_cell.angle_alpha   90.00
_cell.angle_beta   90.00
_cell.angle_gamma   90.00
#
_symmetry.space_group_name_H-M   'P 1'
#
loop_
_entity.id
_entity.type
_entity.pdbx_description
1 polymer ?
#
loop_
_entity_poly.entity_id
_entity_poly.type
_entity_poly.pdbx_seq_one_letter_code
_entity_poly.pdbx_strand_id
1 'polypeptide(L)'
;MKMLSSNGEVKRAVASGDYAFGLTDTDDAAGALQEGKPVGVVYPDAEGLGTLLIPNAVVLIADGPNAENGKKFIDYVLSPEVEKALAEGDARQIPLRPGVAVPAGMKRLEEIKAMKVDYAKVAAKLEELARGFLKDWVEKQR
;
A
#
# COMPACT_ATOMS: atom_id res chain seq x y z
N MET A 1 10.17 -5.02 -18.61
CA MET A 1 9.61 -4.39 -17.41
C MET A 1 10.44 -3.17 -17.10
N LYS A 2 9.84 -2.00 -16.83
CA LYS A 2 10.58 -0.77 -16.54
C LYS A 2 10.32 -0.35 -15.09
N MET A 3 11.38 -0.01 -14.37
CA MET A 3 11.29 0.58 -13.03
C MET A 3 11.06 2.09 -13.16
N LEU A 4 9.95 2.56 -12.60
CA LEU A 4 9.63 3.98 -12.48
C LEU A 4 9.97 4.49 -11.07
N SER A 5 10.03 5.80 -10.89
CA SER A 5 10.55 6.42 -9.67
C SER A 5 9.57 6.42 -8.49
N SER A 6 8.27 6.22 -8.75
CA SER A 6 7.23 6.21 -7.71
C SER A 6 5.94 5.52 -8.18
N ASN A 7 5.13 5.09 -7.22
CA ASN A 7 3.76 4.59 -7.46
C ASN A 7 2.91 5.61 -8.24
N GLY A 8 2.96 6.88 -7.86
CA GLY A 8 2.26 7.95 -8.59
C GLY A 8 2.74 8.12 -10.04
N GLU A 9 4.00 7.82 -10.37
CA GLU A 9 4.47 7.78 -11.76
C GLU A 9 3.90 6.58 -12.52
N VAL A 10 3.85 5.40 -11.88
CA VAL A 10 3.18 4.21 -12.44
C VAL A 10 1.71 4.52 -12.73
N LYS A 11 0.99 5.12 -11.76
CA LYS A 11 -0.40 5.56 -11.91
C LYS A 11 -0.57 6.42 -13.16
N ARG A 12 0.26 7.46 -13.31
CA ARG A 12 0.19 8.39 -14.46
C ARG A 12 0.45 7.68 -15.78
N ALA A 13 1.50 6.86 -15.84
CA ALA A 13 1.95 6.24 -17.08
C ALA A 13 0.98 5.14 -17.58
N VAL A 14 0.27 4.46 -16.68
CA VAL A 14 -0.82 3.55 -17.06
C VAL A 14 -2.06 4.35 -17.47
N ALA A 15 -2.43 5.39 -16.71
CA ALA A 15 -3.60 6.21 -17.00
C ALA A 15 -3.51 7.00 -18.31
N SER A 16 -2.30 7.36 -18.76
CA SER A 16 -2.04 8.00 -20.06
C SER A 16 -2.01 7.01 -21.23
N GLY A 17 -1.93 5.70 -20.96
CA GLY A 17 -1.74 4.66 -21.97
C GLY A 17 -0.29 4.44 -22.40
N ASP A 18 0.69 5.07 -21.74
CA ASP A 18 2.12 4.84 -22.02
C ASP A 18 2.54 3.39 -21.66
N TYR A 19 1.86 2.79 -20.67
CA TYR A 19 1.99 1.38 -20.32
C TYR A 19 0.62 0.70 -20.22
N ALA A 20 0.54 -0.55 -20.67
CA ALA A 20 -0.69 -1.34 -20.59
C ALA A 20 -1.05 -1.75 -19.14
N PHE A 21 -0.06 -1.93 -18.26
CA PHE A 21 -0.25 -2.24 -16.85
C PHE A 21 0.98 -1.83 -16.03
N GLY A 22 0.80 -1.71 -14.72
CA GLY A 22 1.85 -1.39 -13.76
C GLY A 22 1.50 -1.89 -12.35
N LEU A 23 2.51 -2.11 -11.53
CA LEU A 23 2.36 -2.47 -10.12
C LEU A 23 2.48 -1.19 -9.28
N THR A 24 1.49 -0.94 -8.44
CA THR A 24 1.38 0.25 -7.59
C THR A 24 0.58 -0.08 -6.34
N ASP A 25 0.64 0.79 -5.33
CA ASP A 25 -0.17 0.68 -4.11
C ASP A 25 -1.64 1.00 -4.38
N THR A 26 -2.50 0.51 -3.49
CA THR A 26 -3.96 0.56 -3.64
C THR A 26 -4.55 1.97 -3.59
N ASP A 27 -3.91 2.89 -2.86
CA ASP A 27 -4.33 4.29 -2.75
C ASP A 27 -4.14 5.07 -4.07
N ASP A 28 -3.03 4.84 -4.77
CA ASP A 28 -2.79 5.38 -6.12
C ASP A 28 -3.78 4.81 -7.13
N ALA A 29 -4.07 3.51 -7.06
CA ALA A 29 -5.09 2.87 -7.90
C ALA A 29 -6.49 3.44 -7.64
N ALA A 30 -6.88 3.58 -6.37
CA ALA A 30 -8.14 4.21 -5.96
C ALA A 30 -8.22 5.67 -6.42
N GLY A 31 -7.10 6.40 -6.35
CA GLY A 31 -7.01 7.77 -6.83
C GLY A 31 -7.27 7.88 -8.32
N ALA A 32 -6.70 6.99 -9.14
CA ALA A 32 -6.96 6.97 -10.57
C ALA A 32 -8.44 6.72 -10.91
N LEU A 33 -9.09 5.81 -10.18
CA LEU A 33 -10.53 5.54 -10.34
C LEU A 33 -11.38 6.76 -9.97
N GLN A 34 -11.10 7.41 -8.84
CA GLN A 34 -11.82 8.62 -8.41
C GLN A 34 -11.62 9.80 -9.37
N GLU A 35 -10.44 9.92 -9.97
CA GLU A 35 -10.13 10.90 -11.02
C GLU A 35 -10.79 10.57 -12.37
N GLY A 36 -11.53 9.45 -12.48
CA GLY A 36 -12.20 9.01 -13.70
C GLY A 36 -11.24 8.54 -14.79
N LYS A 37 -10.02 8.10 -14.43
CA LYS A 37 -9.06 7.57 -15.40
C LYS A 37 -9.54 6.22 -15.95
N PRO A 38 -9.25 5.91 -17.22
CA PRO A 38 -9.71 4.68 -17.87
C PRO A 38 -8.83 3.47 -17.48
N VAL A 39 -8.79 3.14 -16.19
CA VAL A 39 -7.95 2.06 -15.63
C VAL A 39 -8.81 1.04 -14.88
N GLY A 40 -8.33 -0.19 -14.81
CA GLY A 40 -8.88 -1.25 -13.96
C GLY A 40 -7.92 -1.61 -12.83
N VAL A 41 -8.44 -2.18 -11.74
CA VAL A 41 -7.65 -2.63 -10.59
C VAL A 41 -7.64 -4.16 -10.54
N VAL A 42 -6.45 -4.73 -10.48
CA VAL A 42 -6.23 -6.19 -10.38
C VAL A 42 -5.45 -6.48 -9.10
N TYR A 43 -5.95 -7.42 -8.31
CA TYR A 43 -5.28 -7.92 -7.12
C TYR A 43 -4.51 -9.19 -7.51
N PRO A 44 -3.16 -9.13 -7.62
CA PRO A 44 -2.38 -10.25 -8.13
C PRO A 44 -2.45 -11.47 -7.22
N ASP A 45 -2.23 -12.66 -7.78
CA ASP A 45 -2.13 -13.93 -7.07
C ASP A 45 -3.36 -14.33 -6.23
N ALA A 46 -4.52 -13.73 -6.48
CA ALA A 46 -5.76 -14.03 -5.76
C ALA A 46 -6.18 -15.52 -5.84
N GLU A 47 -5.82 -16.21 -6.91
CA GLU A 47 -6.05 -17.67 -7.09
C GLU A 47 -4.87 -18.52 -6.58
N GLY A 48 -3.68 -17.92 -6.42
CA GLY A 48 -2.42 -18.58 -6.08
C GLY A 48 -2.00 -18.38 -4.62
N LEU A 49 -0.83 -17.79 -4.40
CA LEU A 49 -0.26 -17.56 -3.07
C LEU A 49 -1.08 -16.57 -2.22
N GLY A 50 -1.94 -15.78 -2.85
CA GLY A 50 -2.65 -14.65 -2.28
C GLY A 50 -2.00 -13.32 -2.67
N THR A 51 -2.77 -12.24 -2.61
CA THR A 51 -2.30 -10.88 -2.83
C THR A 51 -1.48 -10.41 -1.64
N LEU A 52 -0.32 -9.80 -1.90
CA LEU A 52 0.48 -9.14 -0.86
C LEU A 52 -0.32 -7.96 -0.30
N LEU A 53 -0.59 -7.99 1.01
CA LEU A 53 -1.11 -6.85 1.73
C LEU A 53 0.05 -6.14 2.43
N ILE A 54 0.06 -4.81 2.45
CA ILE A 54 1.08 -4.03 3.15
C ILE A 54 0.34 -3.14 4.15
N PRO A 55 0.24 -3.54 5.42
CA PRO A 55 -0.47 -2.75 6.42
C PRO A 55 0.34 -1.51 6.81
N ASN A 56 -0.35 -0.39 7.01
CA ASN A 56 0.24 0.74 7.72
C ASN A 56 0.38 0.43 9.21
N ALA A 57 1.50 0.83 9.79
CA ALA A 57 1.78 0.65 11.20
C ALA A 57 2.09 1.99 11.86
N VAL A 58 1.50 2.22 13.04
CA VAL A 58 1.91 3.28 13.96
C VAL A 58 2.67 2.62 15.12
N VAL A 59 3.82 3.16 15.46
CA VAL A 59 4.70 2.60 16.51
C VAL A 59 5.12 3.67 17.49
N LEU A 60 5.23 3.27 18.77
CA LEU A 60 5.82 4.12 19.80
C LEU A 60 7.33 3.88 19.83
N ILE A 61 8.10 4.95 19.68
CA ILE A 61 9.57 4.87 19.75
C ILE A 61 10.00 4.67 21.21
N ALA A 62 10.78 3.61 21.45
CA ALA A 62 11.38 3.35 22.75
C ALA A 62 12.24 4.53 23.20
N ASP A 63 12.13 4.91 24.47
CA ASP A 63 12.84 6.05 25.08
C ASP A 63 12.59 7.40 24.38
N GLY A 64 11.52 7.50 23.60
CA GLY A 64 11.09 8.75 22.98
C GLY A 64 10.70 9.81 24.04
N PRO A 65 10.85 11.11 23.72
CA PRO A 65 10.73 12.19 24.72
C PRO A 65 9.30 12.41 25.25
N ASN A 66 8.28 11.83 24.61
CA ASN A 66 6.86 12.09 24.89
C ASN A 66 5.99 10.82 24.86
N ALA A 67 6.39 9.77 25.59
CA ALA A 67 5.73 8.46 25.54
C ALA A 67 4.21 8.52 25.81
N GLU A 68 3.77 9.31 26.79
CA GLU A 68 2.34 9.41 27.16
C GLU A 68 1.49 10.07 26.06
N ASN A 69 2.01 11.13 25.42
CA ASN A 69 1.32 11.74 24.28
C ASN A 69 1.37 10.83 23.04
N GLY A 70 2.44 10.07 22.86
CA GLY A 70 2.55 9.06 21.80
C GLY A 70 1.46 7.99 21.91
N LYS A 71 1.20 7.47 23.11
CA LYS A 71 0.10 6.52 23.36
C LYS A 71 -1.27 7.13 23.01
N LYS A 72 -1.55 8.35 23.48
CA LYS A 72 -2.80 9.06 23.16
C LYS A 72 -2.97 9.29 21.65
N PHE A 73 -1.88 9.58 20.95
CA PHE A 73 -1.91 9.73 19.49
C PHE A 73 -2.21 8.39 18.80
N ILE A 74 -1.62 7.29 19.25
CA ILE A 74 -1.93 5.95 18.74
C ILE A 74 -3.42 5.63 18.95
N ASP A 75 -3.96 5.86 20.16
CA ASP A 75 -5.38 5.66 20.45
C ASP A 75 -6.28 6.49 19.52
N TYR A 76 -5.89 7.74 19.26
CA TYR A 76 -6.60 8.63 18.35
C TYR A 76 -6.55 8.14 16.89
N VAL A 77 -5.37 7.80 16.36
CA VAL A 77 -5.21 7.33 14.98
C VAL A 77 -5.94 6.02 14.74
N LEU A 78 -6.00 5.16 15.76
CA LEU A 78 -6.75 3.91 15.70
C LEU A 78 -8.25 4.10 15.94
N SER A 79 -8.74 5.29 16.26
CA SER A 79 -10.18 5.51 16.48
C SER A 79 -11.01 5.22 15.21
N PRO A 80 -12.26 4.73 15.35
CA PRO A 80 -13.14 4.50 14.20
C PRO A 80 -13.33 5.74 13.32
N GLU A 81 -13.36 6.93 13.93
CA GLU A 81 -13.56 8.20 13.24
C GLU A 81 -12.37 8.55 12.35
N VAL A 82 -11.13 8.34 12.83
CA VAL A 82 -9.92 8.58 12.03
C VAL A 82 -9.77 7.53 10.94
N GLU A 83 -10.05 6.26 11.24
CA GLU A 83 -9.99 5.21 10.24
C GLU A 83 -10.98 5.43 9.09
N LYS A 84 -12.19 5.88 9.40
CA LYS A 84 -13.17 6.34 8.40
C LYS A 84 -12.64 7.53 7.60
N ALA A 85 -12.07 8.54 8.27
CA ALA A 85 -11.50 9.71 7.59
C ALA A 85 -10.35 9.34 6.65
N LEU A 86 -9.51 8.37 7.01
CA LEU A 86 -8.42 7.86 6.16
C LEU A 86 -8.94 7.11 4.93
N ALA A 87 -10.07 6.42 5.04
CA ALA A 87 -10.71 5.72 3.92
C ALA A 87 -11.41 6.69 2.96
N GLU A 88 -12.12 7.69 3.49
CA GLU A 88 -12.89 8.66 2.71
C GLU A 88 -12.03 9.78 2.12
N GLY A 89 -10.92 10.12 2.77
CA GLY A 89 -10.02 11.19 2.36
C GLY A 89 -9.03 10.80 1.26
N ASP A 90 -8.13 11.72 0.92
CA ASP A 90 -7.13 11.55 -0.15
C ASP A 90 -6.14 10.41 0.08
N ALA A 91 -5.98 9.99 1.33
CA ALA A 91 -5.16 8.84 1.71
C ALA A 91 -5.74 7.51 1.20
N ARG A 92 -7.06 7.45 0.95
CA ARG A 92 -7.78 6.32 0.33
C ARG A 92 -7.39 4.96 0.91
N GLN A 93 -7.21 4.91 2.22
CA GLN A 93 -6.75 3.71 2.90
C GLN A 93 -7.86 2.67 2.93
N ILE A 94 -7.50 1.39 2.79
CA ILE A 94 -8.46 0.31 2.98
C ILE A 94 -8.60 0.11 4.51
N PRO A 95 -9.77 0.39 5.11
CA PRO A 95 -9.98 0.21 6.54
C PRO A 95 -9.86 -1.26 6.96
N LEU A 96 -9.38 -1.47 8.18
CA LEU A 96 -9.33 -2.76 8.87
C LEU A 96 -10.64 -3.05 9.62
N ARG A 97 -11.34 -2.02 10.09
CA ARG A 97 -12.56 -2.13 10.88
C ARG A 97 -13.74 -2.59 10.03
N PRO A 98 -14.49 -3.62 10.48
CA PRO A 98 -15.76 -3.99 9.86
C PRO A 98 -16.74 -2.82 9.86
N GLY A 99 -17.47 -2.66 8.76
CA GLY A 99 -18.53 -1.65 8.63
C GLY A 99 -18.06 -0.25 8.21
N VAL A 100 -16.75 0.00 8.12
CA VAL A 100 -16.22 1.20 7.45
C VAL A 100 -16.18 0.93 5.95
N ALA A 101 -16.74 1.85 5.15
CA ALA A 101 -16.73 1.72 3.70
C ALA A 101 -15.30 1.84 3.14
N VAL A 102 -15.00 1.01 2.14
CA VAL A 102 -13.74 1.12 1.39
C VAL A 102 -13.85 2.19 0.31
N PRO A 103 -12.72 2.73 -0.19
CA PRO A 103 -12.73 3.60 -1.35
C PRO A 103 -13.47 2.97 -2.54
N ALA A 104 -14.22 3.79 -3.28
CA ALA A 104 -15.03 3.31 -4.40
C ALA A 104 -14.19 2.55 -5.44
N GLY A 105 -14.68 1.39 -5.87
CA GLY A 105 -13.98 0.52 -6.83
C GLY A 105 -12.88 -0.37 -6.21
N MET A 106 -12.63 -0.26 -4.91
CA MET A 106 -11.71 -1.15 -4.19
C MET A 106 -12.45 -2.31 -3.53
N LYS A 107 -11.73 -3.40 -3.29
CA LYS A 107 -12.23 -4.56 -2.57
C LYS A 107 -12.02 -4.37 -1.07
N ARG A 108 -12.91 -4.92 -0.26
CA ARG A 108 -12.63 -5.07 1.17
C ARG A 108 -11.59 -6.15 1.41
N LEU A 109 -10.92 -6.10 2.55
CA LEU A 109 -9.88 -7.05 2.91
C LEU A 109 -10.41 -8.50 2.95
N GLU A 110 -11.66 -8.69 3.32
CA GLU A 110 -12.30 -10.01 3.41
C GLU A 110 -12.63 -10.60 2.03
N GLU A 111 -12.59 -9.77 0.98
CA GLU A 111 -12.72 -10.20 -0.42
C GLU A 111 -11.36 -10.48 -1.07
N ILE A 112 -10.26 -10.28 -0.34
CA ILE A 112 -8.90 -10.49 -0.81
C ILE A 112 -8.31 -11.72 -0.12
N LYS A 113 -7.87 -12.69 -0.92
CA LYS A 113 -7.04 -13.78 -0.41
C LYS A 113 -5.66 -13.22 -0.06
N ALA A 114 -5.41 -12.95 1.21
CA ALA A 114 -4.13 -12.42 1.66
C ALA A 114 -3.00 -13.47 1.51
N MET A 115 -1.85 -13.02 1.00
CA MET A 115 -0.62 -13.80 1.03
C MET A 115 -0.18 -14.03 2.48
N LYS A 116 0.26 -15.25 2.80
CA LYS A 116 0.88 -15.52 4.10
C LYS A 116 2.32 -15.02 4.08
N VAL A 117 2.59 -13.92 4.78
CA VAL A 117 3.89 -13.25 4.80
C VAL A 117 4.47 -13.21 6.21
N ASP A 118 5.73 -13.59 6.34
CA ASP A 118 6.54 -13.36 7.54
C ASP A 118 7.30 -12.05 7.35
N TYR A 119 6.70 -10.93 7.79
CA TYR A 119 7.26 -9.60 7.56
C TYR A 119 8.63 -9.40 8.20
N ALA A 120 8.93 -10.11 9.31
CA ALA A 120 10.24 -10.04 9.95
C ALA A 120 11.33 -10.66 9.06
N LYS A 121 11.05 -11.82 8.45
CA LYS A 121 11.96 -12.42 7.47
C LYS A 121 12.10 -11.57 6.21
N VAL A 122 11.00 -11.00 5.73
CA VAL A 122 11.02 -10.11 4.56
C VAL A 122 11.85 -8.87 4.84
N ALA A 123 11.71 -8.24 6.02
CA ALA A 123 12.49 -7.08 6.42
C ALA A 123 14.00 -7.37 6.44
N ALA A 124 14.42 -8.47 7.10
CA ALA A 124 15.83 -8.87 7.11
C ALA A 124 16.38 -9.13 5.70
N LYS A 125 15.56 -9.75 4.83
CA LYS A 125 15.96 -9.99 3.44
C LYS A 125 16.04 -8.69 2.64
N LEU A 126 15.11 -7.75 2.86
CA LEU A 126 15.12 -6.45 2.20
C LEU A 126 16.40 -5.67 2.54
N GLU A 127 16.85 -5.67 3.79
CA GLU A 127 18.13 -5.06 4.20
C GLU A 127 19.35 -5.70 3.51
N GLU A 128 19.32 -7.02 3.31
CA GLU A 128 20.33 -7.73 2.52
C GLU A 128 20.31 -7.25 1.05
N LEU A 129 19.15 -7.21 0.41
CA LEU A 129 19.00 -6.84 -1.00
C LEU A 129 19.25 -5.34 -1.26
N ALA A 130 18.97 -4.48 -0.28
CA ALA A 130 19.21 -3.04 -0.38
C ALA A 130 20.70 -2.70 -0.42
N ARG A 131 21.60 -3.62 -0.02
CA ARG A 131 23.07 -3.47 -0.10
C ARG A 131 23.62 -3.71 -1.51
N GLY A 132 23.01 -3.07 -2.51
CA GLY A 132 23.51 -3.04 -3.89
C GLY A 132 22.80 -3.96 -4.86
N PHE A 133 22.19 -5.07 -4.41
CA PHE A 133 21.49 -5.99 -5.33
C PHE A 133 20.40 -5.30 -6.13
N LEU A 134 19.55 -4.49 -5.48
CA LEU A 134 18.47 -3.77 -6.17
C LEU A 134 19.02 -2.79 -7.21
N LYS A 135 20.12 -2.10 -6.90
CA LYS A 135 20.78 -1.18 -7.82
C LYS A 135 21.33 -1.95 -9.04
N ASP A 136 22.09 -3.01 -8.80
CA ASP A 136 22.70 -3.84 -9.84
C ASP A 136 21.63 -4.50 -10.74
N TRP A 137 20.53 -4.93 -10.14
CA TRP A 137 19.42 -5.55 -10.86
C TRP A 137 18.74 -4.54 -11.80
N VAL A 138 18.53 -3.29 -11.35
CA VAL A 138 17.96 -2.23 -12.21
C VAL A 138 18.91 -1.86 -13.35
N GLU A 139 20.20 -1.73 -13.06
CA GLU A 139 21.20 -1.36 -14.07
C GLU A 139 21.35 -2.41 -15.17
N LYS A 140 21.21 -3.71 -14.84
CA LYS A 140 21.26 -4.81 -15.81
C LYS A 140 20.02 -4.93 -16.72
N GLN A 141 18.93 -4.23 -16.40
CA GLN A 141 17.68 -4.25 -17.18
C GLN A 141 17.57 -3.06 -18.14
N ARG A 142 18.61 -2.21 -18.22
CA ARG A 142 18.75 -1.14 -19.21
C ARG A 142 19.54 -1.63 -20.42
#